data_AF-A0A8T3E5R9-F1
#
_entry.id   AF-A0A8T3E5R9-F1
#
_cell.length_a   1.000
_cell.length_b   1.000
_cell.length_c   1.000
_cell.angle_alpha   90.00
_cell.angle_beta   90.00
_cell.angle_gamma   90.00
#
_symmetry.space_group_name_H-M   'P 1'
#
loop_
_entity.id
_entity.type
_entity.pdbx_description
1 polymer ?
#
loop_
_entity_poly.entity_id
_entity_poly.type
_entity_poly.pdbx_seq_one_letter_code
_entity_poly.pdbx_strand_id
1 'polypeptide(L)'
;MFGFAAVMRALELPQISRLEQTWMTLRQRHTEGAILYEKKLKPFMKSMNDGKESCVLSNTSFPHVVPLLSLLERGVAVGEGVEPWETMESGVDVVMSHLEAARTIAHHGGIYRTNAETKLQGFQEREEVMELFHTEFQMRLLWGSRGAEGSQAERYEKFDKVLTALSNKLEPPVRQSEL
;
A
#
# COMPACT_ATOMS: atom_id res chain seq x y z
N MET A 1 6.80 -3.46 7.12
CA MET A 1 6.56 -3.44 5.66
C MET A 1 5.09 -3.31 5.30
N PHE A 2 4.17 -4.03 5.94
CA PHE A 2 2.72 -3.95 5.64
C PHE A 2 2.15 -2.51 5.57
N GLY A 3 2.27 -1.72 6.65
CA GLY A 3 1.80 -0.32 6.63
C GLY A 3 2.53 0.58 5.64
N PHE A 4 3.83 0.34 5.42
CA PHE A 4 4.61 1.03 4.39
C PHE A 4 4.03 0.79 2.99
N ALA A 5 3.75 -0.48 2.65
CA ALA A 5 3.16 -0.85 1.36
C ALA A 5 1.78 -0.21 1.16
N ALA A 6 0.96 -0.12 2.21
CA ALA A 6 -0.33 0.55 2.15
C ALA A 6 -0.20 2.05 1.78
N VAL A 7 0.75 2.77 2.40
CA VAL A 7 1.03 4.17 2.06
C VAL A 7 1.57 4.32 0.64
N MET A 8 2.51 3.46 0.24
CA MET A 8 3.08 3.50 -1.12
C MET A 8 2.01 3.26 -2.19
N ARG A 9 1.14 2.26 -2.02
CA ARG A 9 0.03 2.00 -2.94
C ARG A 9 -0.93 3.19 -3.05
N ALA A 10 -1.21 3.88 -1.93
CA ALA A 10 -2.05 5.08 -1.95
C ALA A 10 -1.42 6.22 -2.78
N LEU A 11 -0.09 6.41 -2.68
CA LEU A 11 0.64 7.42 -3.47
C LEU A 11 0.72 7.07 -4.97
N GLU A 12 0.56 5.79 -5.30
CA GLU A 12 0.57 5.27 -6.68
C GLU A 12 -0.83 5.20 -7.31
N LEU A 13 -1.92 5.41 -6.55
CA LEU A 13 -3.27 5.46 -7.09
C LEU A 13 -3.33 6.45 -8.28
N PRO A 14 -3.97 6.09 -9.40
CA PRO A 14 -4.10 6.98 -10.56
C PRO A 14 -4.65 8.36 -10.22
N GLN A 15 -5.57 8.42 -9.26
CA GLN A 15 -6.20 9.64 -8.77
C GLN A 15 -5.23 10.55 -8.00
N ILE A 16 -4.18 10.00 -7.39
CA ILE A 16 -3.17 10.75 -6.64
C ILE A 16 -1.96 11.07 -7.52
N SER A 17 -1.47 10.09 -8.28
CA SER A 17 -0.31 10.26 -9.16
C SER A 17 -0.54 11.27 -10.28
N ARG A 18 -1.79 11.49 -10.72
CA ARG A 18 -2.14 12.49 -11.74
C ARG A 18 -2.13 13.96 -11.26
N LEU A 19 -1.96 14.23 -9.98
CA LEU A 19 -2.04 15.58 -9.40
C LEU A 19 -0.74 16.36 -9.66
N GLU A 20 -0.50 16.73 -10.93
CA GLU A 20 0.73 17.35 -11.40
C GLU A 20 1.12 18.61 -10.62
N GLN A 21 0.17 19.50 -10.30
CA GLN A 21 0.43 20.73 -9.57
C GLN A 21 0.84 20.43 -8.12
N THR A 22 0.17 19.48 -7.49
CA THR A 22 0.51 19.00 -6.15
C THR A 22 1.92 18.40 -6.13
N TRP A 23 2.26 17.52 -7.07
CA TRP A 23 3.59 16.92 -7.18
C TRP A 23 4.68 17.94 -7.56
N MET A 24 4.38 18.94 -8.38
CA MET A 24 5.28 20.07 -8.65
C MET A 24 5.57 20.88 -7.39
N THR A 25 4.52 21.21 -6.64
CA THR A 25 4.66 21.95 -5.38
C THR A 25 5.48 21.16 -4.35
N LEU A 26 5.26 19.84 -4.24
CA LEU A 26 6.08 18.97 -3.40
C LEU A 26 7.56 19.02 -3.80
N ARG A 27 7.85 18.93 -5.10
CA ARG A 27 9.24 19.01 -5.60
C ARG A 27 9.90 20.36 -5.30
N GLN A 28 9.15 21.44 -5.37
CA GLN A 28 9.65 22.80 -5.12
C GLN A 28 9.84 23.11 -3.64
N ARG A 29 8.92 22.65 -2.77
CA ARG A 29 8.90 23.00 -1.34
C ARG A 29 9.52 21.95 -0.42
N HIS A 30 9.51 20.69 -0.85
CA HIS A 30 9.99 19.53 -0.09
C HIS A 30 10.85 18.62 -0.97
N THR A 31 11.85 19.21 -1.63
CA THR A 31 12.69 18.54 -2.63
C THR A 31 13.30 17.24 -2.12
N GLU A 32 13.82 17.22 -0.89
CA GLU A 32 14.39 16.01 -0.29
C GLU A 32 13.36 14.89 -0.13
N GLY A 33 12.13 15.22 0.28
CA GLY A 33 11.04 14.26 0.39
C GLY A 33 10.61 13.69 -0.97
N ALA A 34 10.55 14.56 -1.99
CA ALA A 34 10.26 14.12 -3.36
C ALA A 34 11.36 13.21 -3.92
N ILE A 35 12.64 13.53 -3.68
CA ILE A 35 13.78 12.68 -4.07
C ILE A 35 13.74 11.35 -3.31
N LEU A 36 13.48 11.37 -2.00
CA LEU A 36 13.37 10.17 -1.18
C LEU A 36 12.30 9.21 -1.74
N TYR A 37 11.12 9.73 -2.05
CA TYR A 37 10.02 8.97 -2.62
C TYR A 37 10.40 8.35 -3.98
N GLU A 38 10.87 9.15 -4.93
CA GLU A 38 11.14 8.70 -6.30
C GLU A 38 12.39 7.82 -6.42
N LYS A 39 13.46 8.12 -5.66
CA LYS A 39 14.76 7.47 -5.83
C LYS A 39 15.01 6.33 -4.84
N LYS A 40 14.28 6.26 -3.73
CA LYS A 40 14.45 5.20 -2.73
C LYS A 40 13.18 4.41 -2.50
N LEU A 41 12.08 5.07 -2.11
CA LEU A 41 10.90 4.35 -1.64
C LEU A 41 10.17 3.60 -2.77
N LYS A 42 9.97 4.23 -3.93
CA LYS A 42 9.37 3.56 -5.10
C LYS A 42 10.20 2.38 -5.60
N PRO A 43 11.51 2.52 -5.89
CA PRO A 43 12.34 1.38 -6.29
C PRO A 43 12.36 0.26 -5.25
N PHE A 44 12.37 0.60 -3.95
CA PHE A 44 12.32 -0.36 -2.87
C PHE A 44 11.00 -1.13 -2.82
N MET A 45 9.86 -0.44 -2.95
CA MET A 45 8.54 -1.09 -3.03
C MET A 45 8.46 -2.03 -4.24
N LYS A 46 8.98 -1.61 -5.40
CA LYS A 46 9.08 -2.46 -6.58
C LYS A 46 9.96 -3.69 -6.34
N SER A 47 11.15 -3.53 -5.76
CA SER A 47 12.05 -4.64 -5.40
C SER A 47 11.37 -5.66 -4.49
N MET A 48 10.60 -5.20 -3.49
CA MET A 48 9.83 -6.06 -2.61
C MET A 48 8.72 -6.82 -3.35
N ASN A 49 7.99 -6.17 -4.26
CA ASN A 49 6.94 -6.84 -5.05
C ASN A 49 7.51 -7.84 -6.06
N ASP A 50 8.67 -7.55 -6.64
CA ASP A 50 9.41 -8.44 -7.55
C ASP A 50 10.05 -9.64 -6.82
N GLY A 51 9.92 -9.75 -5.49
CA GLY A 51 10.57 -10.80 -4.71
C GLY A 51 12.09 -10.72 -4.70
N LYS A 52 12.68 -9.55 -4.99
CA LYS A 52 14.14 -9.32 -5.02
C LYS A 52 14.69 -8.80 -3.70
N GLU A 53 13.82 -8.29 -2.84
CA GLU A 53 14.23 -7.75 -1.55
C GLU A 53 14.31 -8.85 -0.49
N SER A 54 15.51 -9.08 0.05
CA SER A 54 15.69 -10.02 1.16
C SER A 54 15.19 -9.41 2.47
N CYS A 55 14.37 -10.15 3.21
CA CYS A 55 13.87 -9.69 4.51
C CYS A 55 15.03 -9.62 5.53
N VAL A 56 15.44 -8.40 5.90
CA VAL A 56 16.39 -8.20 7.00
C VAL A 56 15.69 -8.51 8.33
N LEU A 57 15.80 -9.76 8.79
CA LEU A 57 15.10 -10.28 9.96
C LEU A 57 15.36 -9.48 11.24
N SER A 58 16.58 -8.97 11.43
CA SER A 58 17.01 -8.29 12.66
C SER A 58 16.28 -6.98 12.94
N ASN A 59 15.69 -6.34 11.92
CA ASN A 59 14.99 -5.06 12.11
C ASN A 59 13.54 -5.08 11.61
N THR A 60 13.05 -6.22 11.15
CA THR A 60 11.67 -6.33 10.65
C THR A 60 10.72 -6.65 11.79
N SER A 61 9.69 -5.83 12.01
CA SER A 61 8.62 -6.10 12.99
C SER A 61 7.35 -6.65 12.33
N PHE A 62 7.15 -6.35 11.05
CA PHE A 62 6.05 -6.90 10.25
C PHE A 62 6.52 -7.07 8.79
N PRO A 63 6.58 -8.30 8.25
CA PRO A 63 7.11 -8.57 6.90
C PRO A 63 6.16 -8.11 5.77
N HIS A 64 6.63 -8.16 4.52
CA HIS A 64 5.79 -7.84 3.36
C HIS A 64 4.95 -9.07 2.98
N VAL A 65 3.75 -9.17 3.55
CA VAL A 65 2.89 -10.38 3.40
C VAL A 65 1.88 -10.29 2.25
N VAL A 66 1.64 -9.09 1.71
CA VAL A 66 0.57 -8.86 0.72
C VAL A 66 0.72 -9.74 -0.53
N PRO A 67 1.90 -9.84 -1.18
CA PRO A 67 2.04 -10.67 -2.38
C PRO A 67 1.71 -12.15 -2.12
N LEU A 68 2.09 -12.68 -0.95
CA LEU A 68 1.77 -14.03 -0.55
C LEU A 68 0.26 -14.22 -0.37
N LEU A 69 -0.41 -13.29 0.31
CA LEU A 69 -1.86 -13.36 0.53
C LEU A 69 -2.62 -13.31 -0.81
N SER A 70 -2.24 -12.40 -1.71
CA SER A 70 -2.86 -12.29 -3.05
C SER A 70 -2.63 -13.56 -3.90
N LEU A 71 -1.46 -14.21 -3.77
CA LEU A 71 -1.18 -15.50 -4.44
C LEU A 71 -2.10 -16.63 -3.93
N LEU A 72 -2.36 -16.69 -2.62
CA LEU A 72 -3.15 -17.75 -2.00
C LEU A 72 -4.67 -17.55 -2.16
N GLU A 73 -5.12 -16.30 -2.13
CA GLU A 73 -6.54 -15.91 -2.11
C GLU A 73 -7.06 -15.45 -3.49
N ARG A 74 -6.51 -16.02 -4.56
CA ARG A 74 -6.73 -15.61 -5.95
C ARG A 74 -8.19 -15.21 -6.23
N GLY A 75 -8.43 -13.92 -6.48
CA GLY A 75 -9.73 -13.38 -6.92
C GLY A 75 -10.71 -12.89 -5.85
N VAL A 76 -10.31 -12.73 -4.58
CA VAL A 76 -11.24 -12.28 -3.51
C VAL A 76 -11.25 -10.75 -3.32
N ALA A 77 -10.16 -10.04 -3.63
CA ALA A 77 -10.07 -8.58 -3.45
C ALA A 77 -10.19 -7.82 -4.78
N VAL A 78 -11.36 -7.24 -5.04
CA VAL A 78 -11.54 -6.25 -6.12
C VAL A 78 -10.67 -5.02 -5.81
N GLY A 79 -9.93 -4.50 -6.80
CA GLY A 79 -9.08 -3.31 -6.67
C GLY A 79 -7.58 -3.58 -6.81
N GLU A 80 -7.15 -4.85 -6.82
CA GLU A 80 -5.82 -5.23 -7.28
C GLU A 80 -5.90 -5.40 -8.81
N GLY A 81 -5.06 -4.65 -9.53
CA GLY A 81 -4.91 -4.81 -10.97
C GLY A 81 -4.32 -6.18 -11.31
N VAL A 82 -3.99 -6.39 -12.58
CA VAL A 82 -3.23 -7.58 -13.00
C VAL A 82 -1.96 -7.67 -12.15
N GLU A 83 -1.76 -8.81 -11.50
CA GLU A 83 -0.63 -8.97 -10.59
C GLU A 83 0.68 -8.90 -11.37
N PRO A 84 1.77 -8.33 -10.82
CA PRO A 84 3.02 -8.14 -11.55
C PRO A 84 3.56 -9.45 -12.15
N TRP A 85 3.43 -10.57 -11.45
CA TRP A 85 3.87 -11.89 -11.92
C TRP A 85 3.01 -12.50 -13.02
N GLU A 86 1.82 -11.96 -13.31
CA GLU A 86 0.97 -12.43 -14.41
C GLU A 86 1.38 -11.86 -15.77
N THR A 87 2.16 -10.78 -15.78
CA THR A 87 2.57 -10.06 -17.01
C THR A 87 4.08 -10.10 -17.27
N MET A 88 4.87 -10.55 -16.29
CA MET A 88 6.33 -10.64 -16.40
C MET A 88 6.76 -12.00 -16.94
N GLU A 89 7.75 -12.01 -17.85
CA GLU A 89 8.43 -13.23 -18.30
C GLU A 89 9.04 -14.02 -17.13
N SER A 90 9.48 -13.32 -16.07
CA SER A 90 10.01 -13.91 -14.83
C SER A 90 8.95 -14.20 -13.76
N GLY A 91 7.67 -14.29 -14.12
CA GLY A 91 6.57 -14.44 -13.17
C GLY A 91 6.69 -15.65 -12.23
N VAL A 92 7.17 -16.79 -12.75
CA VAL A 92 7.38 -18.01 -11.96
C VAL A 92 8.45 -17.81 -10.88
N ASP A 93 9.54 -17.12 -11.19
CA ASP A 93 10.61 -16.84 -10.22
C ASP A 93 10.12 -15.93 -9.09
N VAL A 94 9.30 -14.93 -9.44
CA VAL A 94 8.67 -14.03 -8.47
C VAL A 94 7.74 -14.80 -7.52
N VAL A 95 6.90 -15.68 -8.07
CA VAL A 95 6.01 -16.55 -7.28
C VAL A 95 6.81 -17.45 -6.35
N MET A 96 7.87 -18.09 -6.85
CA MET A 96 8.72 -18.96 -6.04
C MET A 96 9.39 -18.19 -4.91
N SER A 97 9.92 -16.99 -5.18
CA SER A 97 10.54 -16.13 -4.17
C SER A 97 9.55 -15.80 -3.04
N HIS A 98 8.30 -15.44 -3.37
CA HIS A 98 7.29 -15.15 -2.35
C HIS A 98 6.88 -16.38 -1.52
N LEU A 99 6.84 -17.57 -2.13
CA LEU A 99 6.58 -18.83 -1.43
C LEU A 99 7.75 -19.23 -0.51
N GLU A 100 9.00 -18.99 -0.93
CA GLU A 100 10.18 -19.19 -0.08
C GLU A 100 10.21 -18.19 1.08
N ALA A 101 9.89 -16.93 0.82
CA ALA A 101 9.74 -15.90 1.84
C ALA A 101 8.65 -16.28 2.85
N ALA A 102 7.54 -16.89 2.42
CA ALA A 102 6.47 -17.37 3.29
C ALA A 102 6.97 -18.37 4.35
N ARG A 103 7.83 -19.32 3.94
CA ARG A 103 8.45 -20.29 4.86
C ARG A 103 9.30 -19.58 5.91
N THR A 104 10.08 -18.59 5.47
CA THR A 104 10.91 -17.76 6.35
C THR A 104 10.05 -16.97 7.34
N ILE A 105 8.95 -16.38 6.87
CA ILE A 105 8.01 -15.62 7.69
C ILE A 105 7.39 -16.51 8.77
N ALA A 106 6.88 -17.68 8.37
CA ALA A 106 6.28 -18.64 9.29
C ALA A 106 7.27 -19.14 10.35
N HIS A 107 8.52 -19.39 9.95
CA HIS A 107 9.56 -19.86 10.86
C HIS A 107 10.01 -18.79 11.87
N HIS A 108 10.03 -17.51 11.48
CA HIS A 108 10.59 -16.42 12.28
C HIS A 108 9.55 -15.52 12.97
N GLY A 109 8.30 -15.99 13.13
CA GLY A 109 7.24 -15.23 13.82
C GLY A 109 7.66 -14.68 15.20
N GLY A 110 8.41 -15.47 15.97
CA GLY A 110 8.94 -15.05 17.26
C GLY A 110 9.89 -13.84 17.18
N ILE A 111 10.73 -13.77 16.13
CA ILE A 111 11.65 -12.65 15.92
C ILE A 111 10.87 -11.36 15.62
N TYR A 112 9.86 -11.43 14.75
CA TYR A 112 9.04 -10.26 14.42
C TYR A 112 8.31 -9.71 15.64
N ARG A 113 7.79 -10.60 16.50
CA ARG A 113 7.17 -10.23 17.78
C ARG A 113 8.19 -9.54 18.69
N THR A 114 9.34 -10.14 18.96
CA THR A 114 10.39 -9.55 19.82
C THR A 114 10.84 -8.19 19.29
N ASN A 115 11.00 -8.05 17.96
CA ASN A 115 11.34 -6.78 17.33
C ASN A 115 10.25 -5.73 17.51
N ALA A 116 8.97 -6.11 17.45
CA ALA A 116 7.85 -5.20 17.68
C ALA A 116 7.81 -4.75 19.15
N GLU A 117 7.86 -5.70 20.09
CA GLU A 117 7.87 -5.43 21.54
C GLU A 117 9.04 -4.52 21.93
N THR A 118 10.23 -4.77 21.39
CA THR A 118 11.43 -3.95 21.66
C THR A 118 11.26 -2.52 21.12
N LYS A 119 10.75 -2.36 19.89
CA LYS A 119 10.54 -1.03 19.29
C LYS A 119 9.41 -0.25 19.97
N LEU A 120 8.42 -0.93 20.55
CA LEU A 120 7.28 -0.35 21.23
C LEU A 120 7.49 -0.22 22.75
N GLN A 121 8.67 -0.60 23.27
CA GLN A 121 8.95 -0.51 24.70
C GLN A 121 8.82 0.95 25.17
N GLY A 122 7.91 1.18 26.12
CA GLY A 122 7.64 2.51 26.66
C GLY A 122 6.80 3.42 25.75
N PHE A 123 6.29 2.91 24.62
CA PHE A 123 5.33 3.63 23.80
C PHE A 123 4.03 3.82 24.58
N GLN A 124 3.55 5.05 24.65
CA GLN A 124 2.28 5.39 25.25
C GLN A 124 1.26 5.63 24.16
N GLU A 125 0.30 4.73 24.08
CA GLU A 125 -0.81 4.81 23.13
C GLU A 125 -1.73 5.98 23.49
N ARG A 126 -2.22 6.66 22.46
CA ARG A 126 -3.30 7.64 22.59
C ARG A 126 -4.55 6.99 22.01
N GLU A 127 -5.53 6.71 22.85
CA GLU A 127 -6.77 6.00 22.49
C GLU A 127 -7.42 6.59 21.22
N GLU A 128 -7.57 7.91 21.16
CA GLU A 128 -8.16 8.61 20.00
C GLU A 128 -7.37 8.36 18.70
N VAL A 129 -6.04 8.25 18.78
CA VAL A 129 -5.19 7.97 17.62
C VAL A 129 -5.25 6.49 17.25
N MET A 130 -5.30 5.60 18.24
CA MET A 130 -5.42 4.16 18.02
C MET A 130 -6.74 3.81 17.32
N GLU A 131 -7.84 4.47 17.71
CA GLU A 131 -9.14 4.27 17.08
C GLU A 131 -9.11 4.59 15.57
N LEU A 132 -8.37 5.63 15.15
CA LEU A 132 -8.22 5.96 13.72
C LEU A 132 -7.55 4.84 12.91
N PHE A 133 -6.73 4.00 13.55
CA PHE A 133 -6.04 2.88 12.92
C PHE A 133 -6.83 1.57 12.95
N HIS A 134 -8.01 1.54 13.59
CA HIS A 134 -8.90 0.39 13.52
C HIS A 134 -9.61 0.31 12.16
N THR A 135 -9.54 -0.85 11.52
CA THR A 135 -10.19 -1.09 10.22
C THR A 135 -11.70 -0.85 10.30
N GLU A 136 -12.34 -1.22 11.39
CA GLU A 136 -13.77 -1.02 11.64
C GLU A 136 -14.14 0.46 11.68
N PHE A 137 -13.30 1.28 12.32
CA PHE A 137 -13.48 2.72 12.36
C PHE A 137 -13.33 3.30 10.95
N GLN A 138 -12.25 2.95 10.24
CA GLN A 138 -12.00 3.39 8.87
C GLN A 138 -13.14 2.99 7.93
N MET A 139 -13.67 1.78 8.07
CA MET A 139 -14.81 1.31 7.28
C MET A 139 -16.05 2.17 7.51
N ARG A 140 -16.38 2.46 8.78
CA ARG A 140 -17.54 3.32 9.10
C ARG A 140 -17.30 4.76 8.68
N LEU A 141 -16.07 5.27 8.75
CA LEU A 141 -15.71 6.61 8.30
C LEU A 141 -15.92 6.76 6.78
N LEU A 142 -15.46 5.79 5.99
CA LEU A 142 -15.52 5.85 4.53
C LEU A 142 -16.91 5.57 3.97
N TRP A 143 -17.66 4.64 4.58
CA TRP A 143 -18.91 4.12 4.00
C TRP A 143 -20.15 4.31 4.90
N GLY A 144 -20.01 4.86 6.10
CA GLY A 144 -21.09 4.92 7.09
C GLY A 144 -21.43 3.54 7.68
N SER A 145 -22.33 3.51 8.66
CA SER A 145 -22.71 2.27 9.36
C SER A 145 -23.29 1.20 8.43
N ARG A 146 -24.25 1.56 7.58
CA ARG A 146 -24.87 0.62 6.62
C ARG A 146 -23.98 0.30 5.43
N GLY A 147 -23.23 1.27 4.93
CA GLY A 147 -22.38 1.06 3.76
C GLY A 147 -21.18 0.17 4.06
N ALA A 148 -20.68 0.16 5.30
CA ALA A 148 -19.60 -0.71 5.74
C ALA A 148 -19.93 -2.21 5.67
N GLU A 149 -21.21 -2.58 5.78
CA GLU A 149 -21.71 -3.96 5.66
C GLU A 149 -21.84 -4.42 4.20
N GLY A 150 -21.71 -3.51 3.23
CA GLY A 150 -21.77 -3.81 1.81
C GLY A 150 -20.57 -4.64 1.32
N SER A 151 -20.74 -5.29 0.16
CA SER A 151 -19.68 -6.09 -0.44
C SER A 151 -18.42 -5.27 -0.69
N GLN A 152 -17.25 -5.91 -0.54
CA GLN A 152 -15.96 -5.25 -0.78
C GLN A 152 -15.89 -4.67 -2.20
N ALA A 153 -16.34 -5.43 -3.19
CA ALA A 153 -16.37 -5.04 -4.60
C ALA A 153 -17.10 -3.71 -4.81
N GLU A 154 -18.33 -3.61 -4.31
CA GLU A 154 -19.13 -2.39 -4.45
C GLU A 154 -18.52 -1.21 -3.69
N ARG A 155 -18.00 -1.46 -2.47
CA ARG A 155 -17.38 -0.42 -1.65
C ARG A 155 -16.18 0.20 -2.35
N TYR A 156 -15.36 -0.62 -3.00
CA TYR A 156 -14.14 -0.18 -3.66
C TYR A 156 -14.45 0.50 -5.00
N GLU A 157 -15.37 -0.06 -5.80
CA GLU A 157 -15.83 0.59 -7.04
C GLU A 157 -16.44 1.97 -6.77
N LYS A 158 -17.26 2.11 -5.73
CA LYS A 158 -17.83 3.41 -5.33
C LYS A 158 -16.73 4.38 -4.90
N PHE A 159 -15.76 3.91 -4.11
CA PHE A 159 -14.69 4.78 -3.64
C PHE A 159 -13.76 5.23 -4.76
N ASP A 160 -13.47 4.36 -5.74
CA ASP A 160 -12.74 4.71 -6.95
C ASP A 160 -13.41 5.86 -7.73
N LYS A 161 -14.74 5.80 -7.91
CA LYS A 161 -15.52 6.88 -8.53
C LYS A 161 -15.46 8.18 -7.73
N VAL A 162 -15.55 8.09 -6.41
CA VAL A 162 -15.45 9.27 -5.51
C VAL A 162 -14.07 9.91 -5.62
N LEU A 163 -12.99 9.13 -5.50
CA LEU A 163 -11.62 9.63 -5.62
C LEU A 163 -11.36 10.23 -6.99
N THR A 164 -11.88 9.61 -8.05
CA THR A 164 -11.73 10.11 -9.42
C THR A 164 -12.41 11.48 -9.59
N ALA A 165 -13.63 11.62 -9.06
CA ALA A 165 -14.34 12.90 -9.08
C ALA A 165 -13.62 13.98 -8.25
N LEU A 166 -13.12 13.65 -7.06
CA LEU A 166 -12.37 14.57 -6.20
C LEU A 166 -11.04 14.99 -6.85
N SER A 167 -10.29 14.05 -7.42
CA SER A 167 -9.04 14.31 -8.13
C SER A 167 -9.25 15.27 -9.31
N ASN A 168 -10.26 15.00 -10.16
CA ASN A 168 -10.61 15.88 -11.28
C ASN A 168 -11.13 17.26 -10.83
N LYS A 169 -11.81 17.33 -9.68
CA LYS A 169 -12.24 18.61 -9.11
C LYS A 169 -11.06 19.43 -8.58
N LEU A 170 -10.07 18.76 -7.98
CA LEU A 170 -8.88 19.39 -7.40
C LEU A 170 -7.95 19.90 -8.50
N GLU A 171 -7.65 19.06 -9.50
CA GLU A 171 -6.82 19.41 -10.66
C GLU A 171 -7.52 18.95 -11.95
N PRO A 172 -8.33 19.84 -12.56
CA PRO A 172 -9.08 19.53 -13.78
C PRO A 172 -8.15 19.08 -14.92
N PRO A 173 -8.54 18.05 -15.71
CA PRO A 173 -7.78 17.66 -16.88
C PRO A 173 -7.74 18.82 -17.89
N VAL A 174 -6.58 19.02 -18.52
CA VAL A 174 -6.41 20.03 -19.58
C VAL A 174 -7.35 19.69 -20.73
N ARG A 175 -8.13 20.67 -21.18
CA ARG A 175 -9.08 20.46 -22.29
C ARG A 175 -8.28 20.30 -23.58
N GLN A 176 -8.57 19.26 -24.36
CA GLN A 176 -7.93 19.00 -25.66
C GLN A 176 -8.11 20.14 -26.69
N SER A 177 -8.94 21.13 -26.42
CA SER A 177 -9.11 22.34 -27.24
C SER A 177 -8.00 23.39 -27.06
N GLU A 178 -7.05 23.18 -26.14
CA GLU A 178 -5.96 24.12 -25.80
C GLU A 178 -4.56 23.56 -26.13
N LEU A 179 -4.49 22.47 -26.91
CA LEU A 179 -3.27 21.86 -27.46
C LEU A 179 -3.31 21.93 -29.00
#